data_AF-A0A345QVJ9-F1
#
_entry.id   AF-A0A345QVJ9-F1
#
_cell.length_a   1.000
_cell.length_b   1.000
_cell.length_c   1.000
_cell.angle_alpha   90.00
_cell.angle_beta   90.00
_cell.angle_gamma   90.00
#
_symmetry.space_group_name_H-M   'P 1'
#
loop_
_entity.id
_entity.type
_entity.pdbx_description
1 polymer ?
#
loop_
_entity_poly.entity_id
_entity_poly.type
_entity_poly.pdbx_seq_one_letter_code
_entity_poly.pdbx_strand_id
1 'polypeptide(L)' 'MTHFDEEASPVARLIGPNGKQTVGWVYAWETSELSILWINERDAVAFIDPPLCPERLAKAKATTPEDVIAFLAALLKHSP' A
#
# COMPACT_ATOMS: atom_id res chain seq x y z
N MET A 1 -7.41 -3.29 -29.32
CA MET A 1 -6.59 -3.55 -28.11
C MET A 1 -6.71 -2.32 -27.26
N THR A 2 -7.51 -2.36 -26.20
CA THR A 2 -7.49 -1.33 -25.18
C THR A 2 -6.16 -1.46 -24.45
N HIS A 3 -5.30 -0.45 -24.61
CA HIS A 3 -4.11 -0.24 -23.81
C HIS A 3 -4.61 -0.12 -22.37
N PHE A 4 -4.49 -1.18 -21.56
CA PHE A 4 -4.62 -0.99 -20.12
C PHE A 4 -3.31 -0.31 -19.75
N ASP A 5 -3.39 0.98 -19.42
CA ASP A 5 -2.22 1.68 -18.94
C ASP A 5 -1.69 0.92 -17.71
N GLU A 6 -0.51 0.31 -17.86
CA GLU A 6 0.25 -0.37 -16.80
C GLU A 6 0.83 0.65 -15.82
N GLU A 7 0.15 1.78 -15.63
CA GLU A 7 0.63 2.90 -14.86
C GLU A 7 0.16 2.74 -13.42
N ALA A 8 1.13 2.46 -12.54
CA ALA A 8 0.91 2.41 -11.11
C ALA A 8 1.34 3.75 -10.50
N SER A 9 0.44 4.40 -9.78
CA SER A 9 0.73 5.65 -9.08
C SER A 9 1.10 5.39 -7.62
N PRO A 10 2.17 5.99 -7.08
CA PRO A 10 2.47 5.91 -5.65
C PRO A 10 1.40 6.68 -4.87
N VAL A 11 0.75 6.02 -3.91
CA VAL A 11 -0.34 6.60 -3.11
C VAL A 11 0.00 6.76 -1.64
N ALA A 12 0.94 5.96 -1.11
CA ALA A 12 1.40 6.09 0.26
C ALA A 12 2.81 5.53 0.45
N ARG A 13 3.45 5.92 1.54
CA ARG A 13 4.72 5.39 2.03
C ARG A 13 4.48 4.43 3.17
N LEU A 14 5.32 3.39 3.25
CA LEU A 14 5.46 2.54 4.42
C LEU A 14 6.61 3.10 5.25
N ILE A 15 6.34 3.49 6.49
CA ILE A 15 7.30 4.12 7.38
C ILE A 15 7.77 3.11 8.42
N GLY A 16 9.09 3.00 8.57
CA GLY A 16 9.72 2.13 9.56
C GLY A 16 9.53 2.61 11.02
N PRO A 17 10.01 1.86 12.02
CA PRO A 17 9.69 2.11 13.43
C PRO A 17 10.37 3.34 13.99
N ASN A 18 11.42 3.83 13.32
CA ASN A 18 12.08 5.09 13.64
C ASN A 18 11.26 6.33 13.21
N GLY A 19 10.12 6.14 12.53
CA GLY A 19 9.21 7.20 12.09
C GLY A 19 9.75 8.11 10.98
N LYS A 20 10.94 7.80 10.43
CA LYS A 20 11.66 8.67 9.47
C LYS A 20 12.02 7.96 8.18
N GLN A 21 12.25 6.65 8.25
CA GLN A 21 12.71 5.87 7.12
C GLN A 21 11.51 5.35 6.33
N THR A 22 11.46 5.68 5.04
CA THR A 22 10.62 4.96 4.09
C THR A 22 11.23 3.58 3.87
N VAL A 23 10.46 2.53 4.17
CA VAL A 23 10.86 1.13 3.95
C VAL A 23 10.15 0.51 2.74
N GLY A 24 9.10 1.18 2.25
CA GLY A 24 8.40 0.79 1.03
C GLY A 24 7.38 1.84 0.59
N TRP A 25 6.72 1.55 -0.52
CA TRP A 25 5.69 2.38 -1.13
C TRP A 25 4.47 1.54 -1.46
N VAL A 26 3.30 2.10 -1.25
CA VAL A 26 2.03 1.55 -1.73
C VAL A 26 1.73 2.21 -3.07
N TYR A 27 1.52 1.38 -4.08
CA TYR A 27 1.10 1.79 -5.40
C TYR A 27 -0.35 1.39 -5.65
N ALA A 28 -1.09 2.25 -6.36
CA ALA A 28 -2.40 1.94 -6.87
C ALA A 28 -2.37 1.86 -8.39
N TRP A 29 -2.90 0.78 -8.92
CA TRP A 29 -3.09 0.57 -10.35
C TRP A 29 -4.46 1.09 -10.79
N GLU A 30 -4.62 1.35 -12.08
CA GLU A 30 -5.92 1.69 -12.68
C GLU A 30 -6.99 0.60 -12.46
N THR A 31 -6.56 -0.66 -12.39
CA THR A 31 -7.38 -1.82 -12.01
C THR A 31 -7.85 -1.79 -10.55
N SER A 32 -7.44 -0.78 -9.79
CA SER A 32 -7.66 -0.63 -8.35
C SER A 32 -6.94 -1.66 -7.49
N GLU A 33 -6.07 -2.47 -8.10
CA GLU A 33 -5.10 -3.28 -7.36
C GLU A 33 -4.16 -2.37 -6.55
N LEU A 34 -3.76 -2.85 -5.37
CA LEU A 34 -2.69 -2.25 -4.59
C LEU A 34 -1.47 -3.17 -4.58
N SER A 35 -0.30 -2.61 -4.85
CA SER A 35 0.96 -3.33 -4.73
C SER A 35 1.91 -2.61 -3.80
N ILE A 36 2.85 -3.35 -3.23
CA ILE A 36 3.88 -2.80 -2.36
C ILE A 36 5.23 -2.94 -3.03
N LEU A 37 5.91 -1.80 -3.21
CA LEU A 37 7.31 -1.77 -3.61
C LEU A 37 8.16 -1.61 -2.34
N TRP A 38 8.93 -2.64 -2.02
CA TRP A 38 9.86 -2.62 -0.89
C TRP A 38 11.19 -1.97 -1.29
N ILE A 39 11.71 -1.08 -0.45
CA ILE A 39 13.04 -0.47 -0.65
C ILE A 39 14.12 -1.38 -0.09
N ASN A 40 13.86 -1.96 1.09
CA ASN A 40 14.65 -3.03 1.70
C ASN A 40 13.72 -4.21 1.99
N GLU A 41 14.27 -5.44 2.07
CA GLU A 41 13.50 -6.63 2.49
C GLU A 41 12.64 -6.30 3.69
N ARG A 42 11.38 -6.78 3.73
CA ARG A 42 10.28 -6.52 4.68
C ARG A 42 10.70 -5.99 6.08
N ASP A 43 11.29 -4.81 6.11
CA ASP A 43 11.73 -4.14 7.32
C ASP A 43 10.46 -3.85 8.11
N ALA A 44 10.57 -3.88 9.43
CA ALA A 44 9.42 -3.66 10.30
C ALA A 44 8.70 -2.36 9.90
N VAL A 45 7.44 -2.46 9.48
CA VAL A 45 6.62 -1.30 9.13
C VAL A 45 5.82 -0.89 10.37
N ALA A 46 5.86 0.39 10.70
CA ALA A 46 5.10 0.95 11.82
C ALA A 46 3.78 1.55 11.38
N PHE A 47 3.76 2.37 10.33
CA PHE A 47 2.54 3.01 9.83
C PHE A 47 2.63 3.36 8.33
N ILE A 48 1.47 3.69 7.77
CA ILE A 48 1.32 4.13 6.37
C ILE A 48 1.09 5.64 6.36
N ASP A 49 1.78 6.36 5.47
CA ASP A 49 1.66 7.81 5.33
C ASP A 49 1.58 8.28 3.85
N PRO A 50 0.50 8.97 3.43
CA PRO A 50 -0.71 9.24 4.21
C PRO A 50 -1.54 7.96 4.47
N PRO A 51 -2.42 7.94 5.49
CA PRO A 51 -3.34 6.84 5.70
C PRO A 51 -4.20 6.56 4.45
N LEU A 52 -4.33 5.29 4.09
CA LEU A 52 -5.18 4.88 2.97
C LEU A 52 -6.66 5.08 3.33
N CYS A 53 -7.40 5.73 2.43
CA CYS A 53 -8.85 5.88 2.56
C CYS A 53 -9.54 4.50 2.61
N PRO A 54 -10.52 4.28 3.52
CA PRO A 54 -11.26 3.02 3.62
C PRO A 54 -11.91 2.58 2.30
N GLU A 55 -12.40 3.53 1.49
CA GLU A 55 -13.02 3.27 0.18
C GLU A 55 -12.02 2.65 -0.81
N ARG A 56 -10.77 3.13 -0.80
CA ARG A 56 -9.70 2.58 -1.64
C ARG A 56 -9.38 1.15 -1.26
N LEU A 57 -9.27 0.87 0.05
CA LEU A 57 -9.02 -0.48 0.55
C LEU A 57 -10.19 -1.42 0.23
N ALA A 58 -11.43 -0.94 0.34
CA ALA A 58 -12.62 -1.71 -0.03
C ALA A 58 -12.64 -2.08 -1.52
N LYS A 59 -12.28 -1.14 -2.41
CA LYS A 59 -12.19 -1.39 -3.85
C LYS A 59 -11.09 -2.39 -4.19
N ALA A 60 -9.94 -2.25 -3.54
CA ALA A 60 -8.77 -3.09 -3.77
C ALA A 60 -8.98 -4.56 -3.36
N LYS A 61 -9.89 -4.86 -2.42
CA LYS A 61 -10.20 -6.24 -1.99
C LYS A 61 -10.58 -7.20 -3.12
N ALA A 62 -11.14 -6.69 -4.22
CA ALA A 62 -11.58 -7.52 -5.34
C ALA A 62 -10.44 -7.92 -6.28
N THR A 63 -9.33 -7.19 -6.28
CA THR A 63 -8.25 -7.30 -7.28
C THR A 63 -6.87 -7.51 -6.67
N THR A 64 -6.72 -7.24 -5.38
CA THR A 64 -5.46 -7.33 -4.66
C THR A 64 -5.38 -8.64 -3.88
N PRO A 65 -4.21 -9.32 -3.84
CA PRO A 65 -3.99 -10.46 -2.96
C PRO A 65 -4.40 -10.19 -1.50
N GLU A 66 -5.02 -11.19 -0.87
CA GLU A 66 -5.59 -11.06 0.48
C GLU A 66 -4.53 -10.72 1.53
N ASP A 67 -3.31 -11.24 1.38
CA ASP A 67 -2.18 -10.97 2.29
C ASP A 67 -1.74 -9.51 2.26
N VAL A 68 -1.70 -8.90 1.07
CA VAL A 68 -1.42 -7.47 0.90
C VAL A 68 -2.52 -6.62 1.53
N ILE A 69 -3.79 -6.98 1.31
CA ILE A 69 -4.92 -6.26 1.93
C ILE A 69 -4.87 -6.39 3.46
N ALA A 70 -4.66 -7.59 3.99
CA ALA A 70 -4.59 -7.83 5.42
C ALA A 70 -3.43 -7.05 6.06
N PHE A 71 -2.27 -7.02 5.41
CA PHE A 71 -1.12 -6.25 5.84
C PHE A 71 -1.42 -4.75 5.91
N LEU A 72 -1.95 -4.15 4.83
CA LEU A 72 -2.29 -2.73 4.80
C LEU A 72 -3.40 -2.38 5.81
N ALA A 73 -4.41 -3.24 5.96
CA ALA A 73 -5.49 -3.07 6.93
C ALA A 73 -4.99 -3.10 8.39
N ALA A 74 -3.99 -3.93 8.69
CA ALA A 74 -3.39 -3.99 10.02
C ALA A 74 -2.67 -2.69 10.37
N LEU A 75 -1.91 -2.12 9.43
CA LEU A 75 -1.18 -0.87 9.65
C LEU A 75 -2.11 0.33 9.88
N LEU A 76 -3.28 0.37 9.24
CA LEU A 76 -4.27 1.44 9.48
C LEU A 76 -4.86 1.40 10.90
N LYS A 77 -4.91 0.23 11.54
CA LYS A 77 -5.35 0.10 12.94
C LYS A 77 -4.29 0.57 13.94
N HIS A 78 -3.04 0.66 13.50
CA HIS A 78 -1.87 1.01 14.32
C HIS A 78 -1.29 2.39 13.98
N SER A 79 -1.98 3.20 13.16
CA SER A 79 -1.56 4.57 12.90
C SER A 79 -1.63 5.37 14.23
N PRO A 80 -0.53 6.03 14.65
CA PRO A 80 -0.52 6.86 15.86
C PRO A 80 -1.45 8.07 15.77
#